data_AF-A0A7S4UID0-F1
#
_entry.id   AF-A0A7S4UID0-F1
#
_cell.length_a   1.000
_cell.length_b   1.000
_cell.length_c   1.000
_cell.angle_alpha   90.00
_cell.angle_beta   90.00
_cell.angle_gamma   90.00
#
_symmetry.space_group_name_H-M   'P 1'
#
loop_
_entity.id
_entity.type
_entity.pdbx_description
1 polymer ?
#
loop_
_entity_poly.entity_id
_entity_poly.type
_entity_poly.pdbx_seq_one_letter_code
_entity_poly.pdbx_strand_id
1 'polypeptide(L)'
;MTPVGEVGYANERGIYYWTPGQAPVPSSAAWFPEWYLSHVHDPALISAFQPLHLDNHTERRHACNATWNAAHPLSSGRPWCDGAGRYVPPHCGQGGVQCGELYHVDPRYTSGAVEALVTTYRLPYVVVYLGAGLLRELPALGRPFVAVGWRPGVLSPSLRRIQFPTAVGGCARAASPELPARCDLRPVRTRK
;
A
#
# COMPACT_ATOMS: atom_id res chain seq x y z
N MET A 1 -19.45 -8.85 -12.45
CA MET A 1 -18.54 -8.18 -11.49
C MET A 1 -17.64 -7.24 -12.28
N THR A 2 -17.73 -5.93 -12.05
CA THR A 2 -16.92 -4.91 -12.74
C THR A 2 -15.45 -5.08 -12.34
N PRO A 3 -14.50 -5.11 -13.29
CA PRO A 3 -13.07 -5.22 -12.96
C PRO A 3 -12.70 -4.12 -11.97
N VAL A 4 -12.12 -4.56 -10.86
CA VAL A 4 -11.85 -3.75 -9.68
C VAL A 4 -10.77 -2.73 -10.07
N GLY A 5 -11.17 -1.47 -10.21
CA GLY A 5 -10.34 -0.41 -10.81
C GLY A 5 -9.01 -0.16 -10.10
N GLU A 6 -8.06 0.33 -10.89
CA GLU A 6 -6.67 0.64 -10.52
C GLU A 6 -6.60 1.56 -9.27
N VAL A 7 -5.75 1.19 -8.30
CA VAL A 7 -5.55 1.92 -7.04
C VAL A 7 -5.15 3.37 -7.31
N GLY A 8 -5.97 4.33 -6.89
CA GLY A 8 -5.65 5.76 -7.05
C GLY A 8 -6.21 6.40 -8.33
N TYR A 9 -6.83 5.65 -9.24
CA TYR A 9 -7.10 6.15 -10.59
C TYR A 9 -8.59 6.26 -10.98
N ALA A 10 -9.49 5.54 -10.32
CA ALA A 10 -10.94 5.71 -10.47
C ALA A 10 -11.68 5.51 -9.15
N ASN A 11 -12.68 6.38 -8.90
CA ASN A 11 -13.46 6.46 -7.65
C ASN A 11 -12.64 6.90 -6.43
N GLU A 12 -13.26 6.98 -5.26
CA GLU A 12 -12.57 7.28 -4.00
C GLU A 12 -11.76 6.07 -3.48
N ARG A 13 -11.13 5.27 -4.36
CA ARG A 13 -10.22 4.17 -3.99
C ARG A 13 -8.77 4.64 -4.06
N GLY A 14 -7.94 4.29 -3.09
CA GLY A 14 -6.53 4.68 -3.13
C GLY A 14 -5.77 4.37 -1.86
N ILE A 15 -4.56 4.93 -1.80
CA ILE A 15 -3.76 4.96 -0.57
C ILE A 15 -4.15 6.20 0.23
N TYR A 16 -4.36 5.99 1.51
CA TYR A 16 -4.72 6.98 2.49
C TYR A 16 -3.71 6.95 3.62
N TYR A 17 -3.56 8.06 4.31
CA TYR A 17 -2.82 8.11 5.55
C TYR A 17 -3.64 8.82 6.62
N TRP A 18 -3.27 8.55 7.86
CA TRP A 18 -3.78 9.22 9.04
C TRP A 18 -2.63 9.56 9.97
N THR A 19 -2.76 10.68 10.67
CA THR A 19 -1.83 11.12 11.69
C THR A 19 -2.59 11.78 12.84
N PRO A 20 -2.20 11.58 14.10
CA PRO A 20 -2.82 12.27 15.23
C PRO A 20 -2.50 13.77 15.16
N GLY A 21 -3.53 14.62 15.14
CA GLY A 21 -3.36 16.08 15.15
C GLY A 21 -2.67 16.64 13.90
N GLN A 22 -1.88 17.71 14.08
CA GLN A 22 -1.03 18.32 13.05
C GLN A 22 0.35 17.66 12.98
N ALA A 23 0.42 16.32 12.92
CA ALA A 23 1.71 15.68 12.68
C ALA A 23 2.34 16.25 11.38
N PRO A 24 3.67 16.30 11.28
CA PRO A 24 4.38 16.91 10.17
C PRO A 24 4.23 16.03 8.92
N VAL A 25 3.07 16.14 8.30
CA VAL A 25 2.86 15.67 6.95
C VAL A 25 3.14 16.88 6.06
N PRO A 26 4.10 16.80 5.12
CA PRO A 26 4.37 17.90 4.21
C PRO A 26 3.05 18.41 3.60
N SER A 27 2.90 19.73 3.46
CA SER A 27 1.74 20.32 2.76
C SER A 27 1.61 19.78 1.32
N SER A 28 2.71 19.24 0.78
CA SER A 28 2.89 18.60 -0.52
C SER A 28 2.60 17.08 -0.54
N ALA A 29 2.35 16.44 0.61
CA ALA A 29 1.97 15.02 0.74
C ALA A 29 0.64 14.64 0.06
N ALA A 30 -0.05 15.62 -0.51
CA ALA A 30 -1.16 15.37 -1.40
C ALA A 30 -0.69 14.71 -2.70
N TRP A 31 0.55 14.87 -3.15
CA TRP A 31 1.01 14.36 -4.45
C TRP A 31 1.92 13.13 -4.31
N PHE A 32 1.60 12.05 -5.02
CA PHE A 32 2.28 10.75 -4.88
C PHE A 32 3.80 10.80 -5.09
N PRO A 33 4.36 11.53 -6.08
CA PRO A 33 5.81 11.66 -6.21
C PRO A 33 6.49 12.37 -5.04
N GLU A 34 5.85 13.35 -4.41
CA GLU A 34 6.41 14.03 -3.21
C GLU A 34 6.27 13.17 -1.96
N TRP A 35 5.13 12.46 -1.82
CA TRP A 35 4.98 11.41 -0.82
C TRP A 35 6.04 10.32 -0.99
N TYR A 36 6.28 9.89 -2.22
CA TYR A 36 7.27 8.89 -2.60
C TYR A 36 8.69 9.33 -2.23
N LEU A 37 9.13 10.48 -2.73
CA LEU A 37 10.47 10.99 -2.49
C LEU A 37 10.73 11.24 -1.00
N SER A 38 9.73 11.77 -0.27
CA SER A 38 9.87 11.98 1.17
C SER A 38 10.04 10.66 1.93
N HIS A 39 9.26 9.62 1.62
CA HIS A 39 9.38 8.34 2.33
C HIS A 39 10.62 7.52 1.93
N VAL A 40 11.16 7.71 0.73
CA VAL A 40 12.41 7.04 0.31
C VAL A 40 13.64 7.75 0.87
N HIS A 41 13.63 9.08 0.97
CA HIS A 41 14.82 9.86 1.32
C HIS A 41 14.83 10.37 2.76
N ASP A 42 13.71 10.31 3.49
CA ASP A 42 13.59 10.72 4.88
C ASP A 42 13.27 9.53 5.81
N PRO A 43 14.30 8.90 6.41
CA PRO A 43 14.12 7.81 7.37
C PRO A 43 13.30 8.21 8.61
N ALA A 44 13.29 9.50 8.98
CA ALA A 44 12.53 9.97 10.14
C ALA A 44 11.03 9.92 9.84
N LEU A 45 10.62 10.23 8.60
CA LEU A 45 9.24 10.13 8.16
C LEU A 45 8.76 8.67 8.15
N ILE A 46 9.56 7.74 7.61
CA ILE A 46 9.23 6.30 7.70
C ILE A 46 9.17 5.83 9.15
N SER A 47 10.06 6.34 10.00
CA SER A 47 10.05 6.04 11.42
C SER A 47 8.86 6.63 12.17
N ALA A 48 8.07 7.54 11.58
CA ALA A 48 6.80 7.98 12.14
C ALA A 48 5.67 6.96 11.89
N PHE A 49 5.77 6.17 10.82
CA PHE A 49 4.82 5.12 10.41
C PHE A 49 5.29 3.72 10.85
N GLN A 50 5.71 3.60 12.11
CA GLN A 50 6.14 2.32 12.68
C GLN A 50 5.00 1.28 12.66
N PRO A 51 5.33 -0.02 12.57
CA PRO A 51 4.37 -1.11 12.70
C PRO A 51 3.44 -0.91 13.90
N LEU A 52 2.14 -1.17 13.69
CA LEU A 52 1.14 -1.02 14.74
C LEU A 52 1.09 -2.24 15.68
N HIS A 53 1.87 -3.29 15.41
CA HIS A 53 1.96 -4.52 16.20
C HIS A 53 0.58 -5.12 16.52
N LEU A 54 -0.24 -5.24 15.47
CA LEU A 54 -1.54 -5.91 15.53
C LEU A 54 -1.32 -7.43 15.57
N ASP A 55 -0.93 -7.93 16.74
CA ASP A 55 -0.63 -9.34 16.95
C ASP A 55 -1.92 -10.17 17.04
N ASN A 56 -1.87 -11.37 16.45
CA ASN A 56 -2.83 -12.45 16.67
C ASN A 56 -4.28 -12.26 16.16
N HIS A 57 -4.48 -11.52 15.07
CA HIS A 57 -5.80 -11.44 14.45
C HIS A 57 -6.03 -12.54 13.41
N THR A 58 -7.04 -13.38 13.65
CA THR A 58 -7.48 -14.46 12.75
C THR A 58 -7.80 -13.96 11.34
N GLU A 59 -8.35 -12.73 11.23
CA GLU A 59 -8.64 -12.08 9.95
C GLU A 59 -7.39 -11.91 9.08
N ARG A 60 -6.23 -11.64 9.70
CA ARG A 60 -4.93 -11.47 9.02
C ARG A 60 -4.50 -12.73 8.27
N ARG A 61 -4.74 -13.91 8.85
CA ARG A 61 -4.34 -15.22 8.29
C ARG A 61 -5.28 -15.71 7.18
N HIS A 62 -6.53 -15.23 7.16
CA HIS A 62 -7.51 -15.64 6.16
C HIS A 62 -7.39 -14.89 4.83
N ALA A 63 -6.96 -13.63 4.88
CA ALA A 63 -6.83 -12.80 3.68
C ALA A 63 -5.79 -13.33 2.69
N CYS A 64 -4.74 -14.00 3.17
CA CYS A 64 -3.68 -14.53 2.33
C CYS A 64 -3.15 -15.88 2.86
N ASN A 65 -3.77 -16.97 2.41
CA ASN A 65 -3.48 -18.33 2.87
C ASN A 65 -2.70 -19.15 1.82
N ALA A 66 -2.37 -20.39 2.15
CA ALA A 66 -1.65 -21.30 1.24
C ALA A 66 -2.34 -21.47 -0.12
N THR A 67 -3.67 -21.44 -0.18
CA THR A 67 -4.45 -21.52 -1.43
C THR A 67 -4.21 -20.30 -2.31
N TRP A 68 -4.15 -19.09 -1.73
CA TRP A 68 -3.83 -17.88 -2.48
C TRP A 68 -2.42 -17.93 -3.06
N ASN A 69 -1.44 -18.32 -2.24
CA ASN A 69 -0.05 -18.49 -2.67
C ASN A 69 0.08 -19.52 -3.81
N ALA A 70 -0.64 -20.63 -3.73
CA ALA A 70 -0.65 -21.66 -4.77
C ALA A 70 -1.28 -21.18 -6.09
N ALA A 71 -2.31 -20.32 -6.01
CA ALA A 71 -2.97 -19.76 -7.18
C ALA A 71 -2.19 -18.60 -7.85
N HIS A 72 -1.27 -17.97 -7.11
CA HIS A 72 -0.49 -16.81 -7.57
C HIS A 72 1.01 -17.04 -7.32
N PRO A 73 1.62 -18.05 -7.95
CA PRO A 73 3.02 -18.35 -7.75
C PRO A 73 3.89 -17.19 -8.26
N LEU A 74 4.87 -16.83 -7.45
CA LEU A 74 5.92 -15.91 -7.85
C LEU A 74 7.00 -16.68 -8.63
N SER A 75 7.56 -16.07 -9.68
CA SER A 75 8.66 -16.59 -10.49
C SER A 75 9.95 -16.84 -9.70
N SER A 76 10.17 -16.13 -8.59
CA SER A 76 11.26 -16.40 -7.66
C SER A 76 11.06 -17.66 -6.80
N GLY A 77 9.88 -18.30 -6.85
CA GLY A 77 9.52 -19.42 -5.98
C GLY A 77 9.20 -19.01 -4.53
N ARG A 78 9.25 -17.72 -4.20
CA ARG A 78 8.83 -17.20 -2.90
C ARG A 78 7.31 -17.23 -2.77
N PRO A 79 6.75 -17.39 -1.56
CA PRO A 79 5.32 -17.20 -1.38
C PRO A 79 4.98 -15.72 -1.60
N TRP A 80 3.80 -15.45 -2.16
CA TRP A 80 3.26 -14.09 -2.30
C TRP A 80 3.13 -13.42 -0.94
N CYS A 81 2.55 -14.12 0.02
CA CYS A 81 2.46 -13.68 1.40
C CYS A 81 3.06 -14.69 2.37
N ASP A 82 3.63 -14.15 3.45
CA ASP A 82 4.08 -14.97 4.57
C ASP A 82 2.90 -15.55 5.37
N GLY A 83 3.21 -16.47 6.30
CA GLY A 83 2.20 -17.06 7.19
C GLY A 83 1.54 -16.06 8.15
N ALA A 84 1.99 -14.80 8.17
CA ALA A 84 1.41 -13.71 8.94
C ALA A 84 0.54 -12.78 8.08
N GLY A 85 0.22 -13.15 6.83
CA GLY A 85 -0.64 -12.35 5.96
C GLY A 85 0.03 -11.04 5.51
N ARG A 86 1.35 -11.08 5.27
CA ARG A 86 2.12 -9.92 4.79
C ARG A 86 2.70 -10.21 3.41
N TYR A 87 2.61 -9.25 2.50
CA TYR A 87 3.45 -9.21 1.31
C TYR A 87 4.71 -8.41 1.62
N VAL A 88 5.86 -9.08 1.61
CA VAL A 88 7.18 -8.49 1.89
C VAL A 88 7.95 -8.31 0.57
N PRO A 89 8.05 -7.07 0.04
CA PRO A 89 8.72 -6.86 -1.23
C PRO A 89 10.24 -7.14 -1.11
N PRO A 90 10.92 -7.52 -2.21
CA PRO A 90 12.33 -7.92 -2.17
C PRO A 90 13.27 -6.91 -1.48
N HIS A 91 13.06 -5.60 -1.68
CA HIS A 91 13.90 -4.56 -1.08
C HIS A 91 13.71 -4.38 0.43
N CYS A 92 12.57 -4.77 1.00
CA CYS A 92 12.34 -4.74 2.46
C CYS A 92 12.95 -5.95 3.18
N GLY A 93 13.36 -6.99 2.44
CA GLY A 93 14.11 -8.13 2.99
C GLY A 93 15.63 -7.95 2.95
N GLN A 94 16.12 -6.85 2.39
CA GLN A 94 17.55 -6.54 2.30
C GLN A 94 18.02 -5.82 3.56
N GLY A 95 19.16 -6.24 4.13
CA GLY A 95 19.73 -5.58 5.29
C GLY A 95 20.00 -4.09 5.03
N GLY A 96 19.63 -3.23 5.98
CA GLY A 96 19.84 -1.77 5.89
C GLY A 96 18.66 -0.97 5.33
N VAL A 97 17.56 -1.60 4.90
CA VAL A 97 16.33 -0.90 4.52
C VAL A 97 15.30 -1.03 5.63
N GLN A 98 14.91 0.08 6.24
CA GLN A 98 13.79 0.11 7.18
C GLN A 98 12.48 0.30 6.40
N CYS A 99 11.55 -0.64 6.56
CA CYS A 99 10.22 -0.54 5.94
C CYS A 99 9.13 -0.37 6.99
N GLY A 100 8.17 0.52 6.70
CA GLY A 100 6.93 0.66 7.46
C GLY A 100 5.87 -0.36 7.04
N GLU A 101 4.68 -0.26 7.62
CA GLU A 101 3.53 -1.07 7.25
C GLU A 101 2.50 -0.25 6.47
N LEU A 102 2.00 -0.81 5.37
CA LEU A 102 0.87 -0.32 4.60
C LEU A 102 -0.28 -1.31 4.77
N TYR A 103 -1.36 -0.88 5.42
CA TYR A 103 -2.47 -1.75 5.76
C TYR A 103 -3.48 -1.86 4.63
N HIS A 104 -3.94 -3.07 4.36
CA HIS A 104 -4.84 -3.39 3.26
C HIS A 104 -5.93 -4.33 3.75
N VAL A 105 -7.10 -4.32 3.12
CA VAL A 105 -8.19 -5.24 3.50
C VAL A 105 -7.81 -6.68 3.15
N ASP A 106 -7.65 -6.99 1.86
CA ASP A 106 -7.38 -8.35 1.37
C ASP A 106 -6.79 -8.27 -0.06
N PRO A 107 -5.84 -9.14 -0.42
CA PRO A 107 -5.15 -9.11 -1.72
C PRO A 107 -6.09 -9.23 -2.93
N ARG A 108 -7.27 -9.84 -2.78
CA ARG A 108 -8.28 -10.01 -3.84
C ARG A 108 -8.88 -8.68 -4.31
N TYR A 109 -8.83 -7.63 -3.49
CA TYR A 109 -9.45 -6.35 -3.83
C TYR A 109 -8.61 -5.45 -4.72
N THR A 110 -7.33 -5.74 -4.91
CA THR A 110 -6.45 -4.91 -5.75
C THR A 110 -5.66 -5.73 -6.76
N SER A 111 -5.85 -7.06 -6.79
CA SER A 111 -5.23 -7.97 -7.76
C SER A 111 -3.72 -7.76 -7.91
N GLY A 112 -3.01 -7.47 -6.82
CA GLY A 112 -1.57 -7.23 -6.85
C GLY A 112 -1.13 -5.82 -7.21
N ALA A 113 -2.04 -4.88 -7.48
CA ALA A 113 -1.69 -3.53 -7.92
C ALA A 113 -0.92 -2.73 -6.86
N VAL A 114 -1.24 -2.91 -5.56
CA VAL A 114 -0.53 -2.21 -4.47
C VAL A 114 0.88 -2.78 -4.32
N GLU A 115 1.01 -4.09 -4.40
CA GLU A 115 2.25 -4.83 -4.27
C GLU A 115 3.19 -4.53 -5.45
N ALA A 116 2.63 -4.46 -6.66
CA ALA A 116 3.34 -4.02 -7.85
C ALA A 116 3.76 -2.55 -7.75
N LEU A 117 2.92 -1.66 -7.22
CA LEU A 117 3.29 -0.26 -6.96
C LEU A 117 4.47 -0.18 -5.96
N VAL A 118 4.35 -0.87 -4.83
CA VAL A 118 5.38 -0.93 -3.78
C VAL A 118 6.69 -1.47 -4.35
N THR A 119 6.64 -2.49 -5.20
CA THR A 119 7.85 -3.11 -5.74
C THR A 119 8.46 -2.29 -6.88
N THR A 120 7.64 -1.81 -7.82
CA THR A 120 8.07 -1.01 -8.98
C THR A 120 8.78 0.27 -8.54
N TYR A 121 8.22 0.98 -7.55
CA TYR A 121 8.81 2.21 -7.04
C TYR A 121 9.72 1.98 -5.83
N ARG A 122 9.98 0.73 -5.43
CA ARG A 122 10.79 0.40 -4.24
C ARG A 122 10.33 1.17 -2.98
N LEU A 123 9.01 1.30 -2.79
CA LEU A 123 8.45 1.97 -1.64
C LEU A 123 8.82 1.21 -0.36
N PRO A 124 9.31 1.86 0.70
CA PRO A 124 9.72 1.20 1.94
C PRO A 124 8.51 0.77 2.81
N TYR A 125 7.63 -0.06 2.24
CA TYR A 125 6.45 -0.59 2.89
C TYR A 125 6.33 -2.11 2.72
N VAL A 126 5.98 -2.78 3.81
CA VAL A 126 5.40 -4.12 3.80
C VAL A 126 3.88 -3.97 3.71
N VAL A 127 3.22 -4.71 2.83
CA VAL A 127 1.75 -4.69 2.73
C VAL A 127 1.18 -5.69 3.72
N VAL A 128 0.32 -5.24 4.61
CA VAL A 128 -0.29 -6.03 5.67
C VAL A 128 -1.79 -6.17 5.42
N TYR A 129 -2.28 -7.40 5.23
CA TYR A 129 -3.70 -7.64 5.03
C TYR A 129 -4.40 -7.86 6.37
N LEU A 130 -5.23 -6.90 6.80
CA LEU A 130 -5.89 -6.93 8.11
C LEU A 130 -7.36 -7.39 8.07
N GLY A 131 -8.02 -7.36 6.91
CA GLY A 131 -9.47 -7.46 6.85
C GLY A 131 -10.17 -6.11 7.05
N ALA A 132 -11.47 -6.06 6.75
CA ALA A 132 -12.23 -4.81 6.71
C ALA A 132 -12.61 -4.29 8.11
N GLY A 133 -12.77 -5.17 9.10
CA GLY A 133 -13.10 -4.80 10.47
C GLY A 133 -11.96 -4.01 11.11
N LEU A 134 -10.77 -4.63 11.18
CA LEU A 134 -9.60 -4.04 11.82
C LEU A 134 -9.11 -2.76 11.15
N LEU A 135 -9.25 -2.63 9.83
CA LEU A 135 -8.84 -1.40 9.13
C LEU A 135 -9.60 -0.16 9.63
N ARG A 136 -10.85 -0.33 10.10
CA ARG A 136 -11.67 0.77 10.65
C ARG A 136 -11.23 1.19 12.05
N GLU A 137 -10.55 0.30 12.78
CA GLU A 137 -10.11 0.52 14.15
C GLU A 137 -8.76 1.24 14.22
N LEU A 138 -7.99 1.30 13.12
CA LEU A 138 -6.66 1.92 13.09
C LEU A 138 -6.60 3.34 13.66
N PRO A 139 -7.56 4.26 13.38
CA PRO A 139 -7.53 5.61 13.97
C PRO A 139 -7.62 5.61 15.50
N ALA A 140 -8.29 4.63 16.10
CA ALA A 140 -8.44 4.53 17.55
C ALA A 140 -7.10 4.22 18.25
N LEU A 141 -6.11 3.71 17.51
CA LEU A 141 -4.77 3.43 18.04
C LEU A 141 -3.94 4.69 18.28
N GLY A 142 -4.39 5.86 17.80
CA GLY A 142 -3.73 7.14 18.07
C GLY A 142 -2.35 7.29 17.42
N ARG A 143 -1.97 6.40 16.50
CA ARG A 143 -0.65 6.36 15.85
C ARG A 143 -0.75 6.58 14.33
N PRO A 144 0.23 7.25 13.70
CA PRO A 144 0.27 7.41 12.25
C PRO A 144 0.20 6.07 11.51
N PHE A 145 -0.55 6.03 10.42
CA PHE A 145 -0.62 4.83 9.58
C PHE A 145 -0.92 5.16 8.11
N VAL A 146 -0.58 4.21 7.24
CA VAL A 146 -0.90 4.24 5.82
C VAL A 146 -1.80 3.05 5.51
N ALA A 147 -2.91 3.28 4.82
CA ALA A 147 -3.90 2.26 4.51
C ALA A 147 -4.40 2.36 3.07
N VAL A 148 -4.71 1.23 2.46
CA VAL A 148 -5.43 1.15 1.19
C VAL A 148 -6.90 0.89 1.46
N GLY A 149 -7.76 1.65 0.81
CA GLY A 149 -9.20 1.45 0.92
C GLY A 149 -9.99 2.32 -0.04
N TRP A 150 -11.29 2.48 0.25
CA TRP A 150 -12.21 3.25 -0.56
C TRP A 150 -13.22 4.05 0.25
N ARG A 151 -13.75 5.12 -0.36
CA ARG A 151 -14.89 5.89 0.14
C ARG A 151 -16.10 5.88 -0.84
N PRO A 152 -17.33 6.09 -0.32
CA PRO A 152 -17.71 5.79 1.06
C PRO A 152 -17.51 4.28 1.31
N GLY A 153 -16.83 3.88 2.39
CA GLY A 153 -16.38 2.49 2.51
C GLY A 153 -15.65 2.14 3.80
N VAL A 154 -14.54 1.41 3.67
CA VAL A 154 -13.77 0.86 4.81
C VAL A 154 -13.02 1.91 5.61
N LEU A 155 -12.91 3.15 5.12
CA LEU A 155 -12.06 4.17 5.73
C LEU A 155 -12.88 5.32 6.31
N SER A 156 -12.47 5.80 7.49
CA SER A 156 -13.02 6.99 8.14
C SER A 156 -12.87 8.25 7.26
N PRO A 157 -13.80 9.22 7.32
CA PRO A 157 -13.68 10.51 6.64
C PRO A 157 -12.45 11.32 7.05
N SER A 158 -11.91 11.07 8.24
CA SER A 158 -10.73 11.74 8.79
C SER A 158 -9.41 11.41 8.09
N LEU A 159 -9.36 10.36 7.27
CA LEU A 159 -8.17 9.99 6.52
C LEU A 159 -7.90 10.98 5.37
N ARG A 160 -6.64 11.14 4.99
CA ARG A 160 -6.23 11.95 3.83
C ARG A 160 -5.81 11.03 2.70
N ARG A 161 -6.32 11.25 1.49
CA ARG A 161 -5.96 10.46 0.30
C ARG A 161 -4.68 11.00 -0.32
N ILE A 162 -3.78 10.11 -0.73
CA ILE A 162 -2.63 10.45 -1.56
C ILE A 162 -3.12 10.57 -3.02
N GLN A 163 -2.88 11.71 -3.66
CA GLN A 163 -3.24 11.93 -5.07
C GLN A 163 -2.20 11.29 -5.97
N PHE A 164 -2.66 10.43 -6.87
CA PHE A 164 -1.83 9.81 -7.89
C PHE A 164 -1.86 10.66 -9.18
N PRO A 165 -0.80 10.62 -10.00
CA PRO A 165 -0.89 11.07 -11.38
C PRO A 165 -2.04 10.37 -12.11
N THR A 166 -2.59 10.98 -13.16
CA THR A 166 -3.65 10.35 -13.97
C THR A 166 -3.17 9.02 -14.55
N ALA A 167 -4.00 7.97 -14.46
CA ALA A 167 -3.71 6.67 -15.07
C ALA A 167 -3.53 6.83 -16.57
N VAL A 168 -2.53 6.15 -17.11
CA VAL A 168 -2.43 5.87 -18.54
C VAL A 168 -2.90 4.43 -18.71
N GLY A 169 -3.96 4.22 -19.50
CA GLY A 169 -4.56 2.89 -19.69
C GLY A 169 -3.51 1.86 -20.13
N GLY A 170 -3.47 0.72 -19.43
CA GLY A 170 -2.48 -0.35 -19.66
C GLY A 170 -1.83 -0.90 -18.38
N CYS A 171 -1.94 -0.16 -17.26
CA CYS A 171 -1.29 -0.49 -16.00
C CYS A 171 -1.96 -1.60 -15.18
N ALA A 172 -3.27 -1.81 -15.31
CA ALA A 172 -4.00 -2.87 -14.58
C ALA A 172 -3.73 -4.30 -15.06
N ARG A 173 -3.20 -4.49 -16.28
CA ARG A 173 -3.21 -5.82 -16.91
C ARG A 173 -2.01 -6.63 -16.42
N ALA A 174 -2.30 -7.52 -15.47
CA ALA A 174 -1.38 -8.46 -14.84
C ALA A 174 -0.30 -7.80 -13.98
N ALA A 175 -0.73 -7.12 -12.90
CA ALA A 175 0.18 -6.71 -11.84
C ALA A 175 0.81 -7.95 -11.19
N SER A 176 2.00 -8.31 -11.64
CA SER A 176 2.89 -9.24 -10.93
C SER A 176 3.74 -8.40 -9.96
N PRO A 177 3.96 -8.82 -8.71
CA PRO A 177 4.79 -8.09 -7.77
C PRO A 177 6.26 -8.16 -8.14
N GLU A 178 6.66 -9.09 -9.00
CA GLU A 178 8.04 -9.29 -9.40
C GLU A 178 8.38 -8.63 -10.74
N LEU A 179 7.37 -8.39 -11.56
CA LEU A 179 7.55 -7.66 -12.79
C LEU A 179 7.24 -6.20 -12.48
N PRO A 180 8.19 -5.27 -12.69
CA PRO A 180 7.84 -3.87 -12.70
C PRO A 180 6.70 -3.73 -13.70
N ALA A 181 5.53 -3.27 -13.24
CA ALA A 181 4.54 -2.79 -14.17
C ALA A 181 5.26 -1.69 -14.96
N ARG A 182 5.36 -1.82 -16.28
CA ARG A 182 5.93 -0.78 -17.15
C ARG A 182 4.95 0.39 -17.22
N CYS A 183 4.69 0.97 -16.07
CA CYS A 183 3.89 2.15 -15.86
C CYS A 183 4.90 3.28 -15.71
N ASP A 184 5.27 3.87 -16.84
CA ASP A 184 5.82 5.21 -16.78
C ASP A 184 4.71 6.09 -16.23
N LEU A 185 4.80 6.48 -14.95
CA LEU A 185 4.11 7.69 -14.50
C LEU A 185 4.56 8.75 -15.49
N ARG A 186 3.65 9.30 -16.30
CA ARG A 186 4.02 10.44 -17.13
C ARG A 186 4.61 11.48 -16.17
N PRO A 187 5.89 11.86 -16.30
CA PRO A 187 6.43 12.92 -15.48
C PRO A 187 5.50 14.11 -15.68
N VAL A 188 4.92 14.61 -14.58
CA VAL A 188 4.13 15.83 -14.64
C VAL A 188 5.07 16.88 -15.20
N ARG A 189 4.73 17.43 -16.37
CA ARG A 189 5.44 18.58 -16.91
C ARG A 189 5.32 19.66 -15.85
N THR A 190 6.37 19.86 -15.06
CA THR A 190 6.51 21.04 -14.23
C THR A 190 6.40 22.22 -15.18
N ARG A 191 5.31 22.99 -15.06
CA ARG A 191 5.25 24.29 -15.73
C ARG A 191 6.46 25.07 -15.20
N LYS A 192 7.40 25.37 -16.10
CA LYS A 192 8.45 26.37 -15.84
C LYS A 192 7.79 27.73 -15.67
#